data_AF-Q54GE5-F1
#
_entry.id   AF-Q54GE5-F1
#
_cell.length_a   1.000
_cell.length_b   1.000
_cell.length_c   1.000
_cell.angle_alpha   90.00
_cell.angle_beta   90.00
_cell.angle_gamma   90.00
#
_symmetry.space_group_name_H-M   'P 1'
#
loop_
_entity.id
_entity.type
_entity.pdbx_description
1 polymer ?
#
loop_
_entity_poly.entity_id
_entity_poly.type
_entity_poly.pdbx_seq_one_letter_code
_entity_poly.pdbx_strand_id
1 'polypeptide(L)'
;MEQQQPQQQNDGQQQQQQQQQHQQQQQQQQQQQQQQQQSEQERIYNKKQEHLPLLQTVEELVEELRRSLIVVEEFQTPSQQLLFDKLNKIINLYEKIESNRHIVNDVEIPLEIFRVIDQSKNPDLYVKETLQNCLSANEKTKGKIESIKNFKKELESHISESFASEYAEYKLLTQKKETQEQQNDDQIKVDDSNNNNNNNNNNNYNNNNNNNNNNINNN
;
A
#
# COMPACT_ATOMS: atom_id res chain seq x y z
N MET A 1 -11.27 61.04 -37.42
CA MET A 1 -11.26 59.68 -37.99
C MET A 1 -11.50 58.72 -36.84
N GLU A 2 -12.77 58.34 -36.69
CA GLU A 2 -13.25 57.30 -35.79
C GLU A 2 -12.61 55.95 -36.11
N GLN A 3 -12.06 55.28 -35.09
CA GLN A 3 -11.77 53.83 -35.09
C GLN A 3 -11.36 53.41 -33.67
N GLN A 4 -12.31 53.37 -32.73
CA GLN A 4 -12.12 52.77 -31.39
C GLN A 4 -13.31 51.86 -31.09
N GLN A 5 -13.41 50.75 -31.80
CA GLN A 5 -14.35 49.67 -31.50
C GLN A 5 -13.80 48.21 -31.49
N PRO A 6 -12.49 47.86 -31.58
CA PRO A 6 -12.09 46.44 -31.52
C PRO A 6 -11.87 45.88 -30.10
N GLN A 7 -11.64 46.71 -29.08
CA GLN A 7 -11.06 46.24 -27.80
C GLN A 7 -12.00 45.31 -27.00
N GLN A 8 -13.30 45.63 -26.91
CA GLN A 8 -14.26 44.83 -26.13
C GLN A 8 -14.56 43.47 -26.77
N GLN A 9 -14.38 43.34 -28.09
CA GLN A 9 -14.62 42.08 -28.80
C GLN A 9 -13.49 41.08 -28.56
N ASN A 10 -12.28 41.58 -28.29
CA ASN A 10 -11.10 40.75 -28.05
C ASN A 10 -11.09 40.14 -26.63
N ASP A 11 -11.53 40.91 -25.62
CA ASP A 11 -11.60 40.43 -24.23
C ASP A 11 -12.64 39.29 -24.08
N GLY A 12 -13.79 39.41 -24.76
CA GLY A 12 -14.82 38.36 -24.79
C GLY A 12 -14.33 37.07 -25.45
N GLN A 13 -13.58 37.18 -26.55
CA GLN A 13 -12.98 36.01 -27.22
C GLN A 13 -11.91 35.33 -26.35
N GLN A 14 -11.09 36.12 -25.64
CA GLN A 14 -10.03 35.58 -24.79
C GLN A 14 -10.59 34.87 -23.56
N GLN A 15 -11.65 35.40 -22.95
CA GLN A 15 -12.34 34.75 -21.84
C GLN A 15 -13.04 33.45 -22.28
N GLN A 16 -13.66 33.46 -23.46
CA GLN A 16 -14.27 32.26 -24.06
C GLN A 16 -13.21 31.19 -24.36
N GLN A 17 -12.03 31.58 -24.84
CA GLN A 17 -10.92 30.67 -25.09
C GLN A 17 -10.35 30.05 -23.80
N GLN A 18 -10.20 30.84 -22.72
CA GLN A 18 -9.78 30.32 -21.42
C GLN A 18 -10.81 29.34 -20.83
N GLN A 19 -12.11 29.66 -20.94
CA GLN A 19 -13.18 28.77 -20.48
C GLN A 19 -13.18 27.45 -21.25
N GLN A 20 -12.94 27.50 -22.57
CA GLN A 20 -12.84 26.32 -23.41
C GLN A 20 -11.60 25.46 -23.06
N GLN A 21 -10.44 26.08 -22.78
CA GLN A 21 -9.25 25.36 -22.30
C GLN A 21 -9.49 24.69 -20.95
N HIS A 22 -10.10 25.39 -19.99
CA HIS A 22 -10.43 24.82 -18.68
C HIS A 22 -11.36 23.62 -18.80
N GLN A 23 -12.39 23.72 -19.66
CA GLN A 23 -13.32 22.63 -19.92
C GLN A 23 -12.64 21.41 -20.57
N GLN A 24 -11.71 21.65 -21.51
CA GLN A 24 -10.93 20.59 -22.14
C GLN A 24 -9.99 19.89 -21.13
N GLN A 25 -9.35 20.65 -20.25
CA GLN A 25 -8.49 20.12 -19.19
C GLN A 25 -9.31 19.28 -18.18
N GLN A 26 -10.51 19.74 -17.83
CA GLN A 26 -11.40 19.01 -16.93
C GLN A 26 -11.90 17.69 -17.56
N GLN A 27 -12.22 17.68 -18.87
CA GLN A 27 -12.54 16.45 -19.59
C GLN A 27 -11.36 15.48 -19.63
N GLN A 28 -10.15 15.98 -19.86
CA GLN A 28 -8.94 15.13 -19.88
C GLN A 28 -8.66 14.51 -18.50
N GLN A 29 -8.84 15.26 -17.41
CA GLN A 29 -8.73 14.72 -16.05
C GLN A 29 -9.78 13.65 -15.75
N GLN A 30 -11.04 13.86 -16.17
CA GLN A 30 -12.08 12.85 -16.00
C GLN A 30 -11.78 11.56 -16.78
N GLN A 31 -11.28 11.67 -18.02
CA GLN A 31 -10.86 10.49 -18.79
C GLN A 31 -9.70 9.74 -18.12
N GLN A 32 -8.71 10.46 -17.58
CA GLN A 32 -7.61 9.84 -16.84
C GLN A 32 -8.11 9.11 -15.58
N GLN A 33 -9.02 9.72 -14.81
CA GLN A 33 -9.60 9.06 -13.63
C GLN A 33 -10.39 7.80 -13.99
N GLN A 34 -11.16 7.82 -15.08
CA GLN A 34 -11.89 6.63 -15.55
C GLN A 34 -10.92 5.53 -16.02
N GLN A 35 -9.86 5.86 -16.75
CA GLN A 35 -8.83 4.90 -17.16
C GLN A 35 -8.11 4.29 -15.95
N GLN A 36 -7.79 5.09 -14.94
CA GLN A 36 -7.19 4.59 -13.70
C GLN A 36 -8.13 3.60 -12.99
N GLN A 37 -9.40 3.95 -12.82
CA GLN A 37 -10.39 3.06 -12.19
C GLN A 37 -10.56 1.75 -12.97
N GLN A 38 -10.60 1.79 -14.30
CA GLN A 38 -10.67 0.58 -15.13
C GLN A 38 -9.41 -0.28 -14.96
N SER A 39 -8.23 0.33 -14.99
CA SER A 39 -6.97 -0.38 -14.80
C SER A 39 -6.86 -1.05 -13.42
N GLU A 40 -7.40 -0.42 -12.37
CA GLU A 40 -7.45 -0.99 -11.03
C GLU A 40 -8.43 -2.17 -10.96
N GLN A 41 -9.61 -2.05 -11.59
CA GLN A 41 -10.59 -3.13 -11.65
C GLN A 41 -10.02 -4.35 -12.40
N GLU A 42 -9.33 -4.14 -13.51
CA GLU A 42 -8.64 -5.19 -14.26
C GLU A 42 -7.56 -5.86 -13.41
N ARG A 43 -6.75 -5.08 -12.68
CA ARG A 43 -5.75 -5.63 -11.74
C ARG A 43 -6.40 -6.50 -10.67
N ILE A 44 -7.51 -6.05 -10.07
CA ILE A 44 -8.24 -6.82 -9.05
C ILE A 44 -8.81 -8.10 -9.66
N TYR A 45 -9.39 -8.01 -10.85
CA TYR A 45 -9.93 -9.17 -11.56
C TYR A 45 -8.84 -10.20 -11.86
N ASN A 46 -7.70 -9.77 -12.42
CA ASN A 46 -6.58 -10.64 -12.74
C ASN A 46 -6.02 -11.34 -11.50
N LYS A 47 -5.82 -10.61 -10.39
CA LYS A 47 -5.40 -11.24 -9.12
C LYS A 47 -6.40 -12.28 -8.62
N LYS A 48 -7.70 -12.03 -8.74
CA LYS A 48 -8.72 -13.05 -8.38
C LYS A 48 -8.62 -14.30 -9.25
N GLN A 49 -8.30 -14.15 -10.54
CA GLN A 49 -8.12 -15.27 -11.45
C GLN A 49 -6.85 -16.08 -11.12
N GLU A 50 -5.77 -15.43 -10.70
CA GLU A 50 -4.53 -16.09 -10.28
C GLU A 50 -4.76 -17.01 -9.08
N HIS A 51 -5.55 -16.56 -8.08
CA HIS A 51 -5.87 -17.36 -6.88
C HIS A 51 -6.95 -18.43 -7.07
N LEU A 52 -7.70 -18.37 -8.18
CA LEU A 52 -8.86 -19.24 -8.42
C LEU A 52 -8.55 -20.75 -8.37
N PRO A 53 -7.45 -21.27 -8.96
CA PRO A 53 -7.15 -22.70 -8.93
C PRO A 53 -6.92 -23.24 -7.52
N LEU A 54 -6.24 -22.46 -6.67
CA LEU A 54 -6.02 -22.82 -5.27
C LEU A 54 -7.34 -22.84 -4.51
N LEU A 55 -8.18 -21.80 -4.67
CA LEU A 55 -9.49 -21.72 -4.03
C LEU A 55 -10.39 -22.91 -4.42
N GLN A 56 -10.45 -23.24 -5.70
CA GLN A 56 -11.21 -24.39 -6.21
C GLN A 56 -10.71 -25.71 -5.65
N THR A 57 -9.38 -25.89 -5.54
CA THR A 57 -8.79 -27.10 -4.96
C THR A 57 -9.13 -27.24 -3.48
N VAL A 58 -9.09 -26.13 -2.72
CA VAL A 58 -9.47 -26.10 -1.30
C VAL A 58 -10.97 -26.39 -1.12
N GLU A 59 -11.83 -25.82 -1.95
CA GLU A 59 -13.26 -26.11 -1.95
C GLU A 59 -13.54 -27.58 -2.26
N GLU A 60 -12.87 -28.15 -3.28
CA GLU A 60 -12.97 -29.57 -3.59
C GLU A 60 -12.49 -30.46 -2.44
N LEU A 61 -11.41 -30.08 -1.73
CA LEU A 61 -10.92 -30.79 -0.56
C LEU A 61 -11.95 -30.79 0.58
N VAL A 62 -12.51 -29.64 0.93
CA VAL A 62 -13.53 -29.53 1.99
C VAL A 62 -14.76 -30.40 1.66
N GLU A 63 -15.21 -30.36 0.42
CA GLU A 63 -16.35 -31.16 -0.04
C GLU A 63 -16.03 -32.67 -0.07
N GLU A 64 -14.81 -33.05 -0.46
CA GLU A 64 -14.39 -34.46 -0.46
C GLU A 64 -14.24 -35.01 0.97
N LEU A 65 -13.75 -34.20 1.92
CA LEU A 65 -13.73 -34.55 3.35
C LEU A 65 -15.15 -34.75 3.87
N ARG A 66 -16.08 -33.85 3.55
CA ARG A 66 -17.50 -33.97 3.94
C ARG A 66 -18.13 -35.26 3.39
N ARG A 67 -17.92 -35.58 2.12
CA ARG A 67 -18.43 -36.82 1.50
C ARG A 67 -17.79 -38.07 2.12
N SER A 68 -16.51 -38.00 2.45
CA SER A 68 -15.79 -39.09 3.10
C SER A 68 -16.33 -39.36 4.50
N LEU A 69 -16.68 -38.32 5.25
CA LEU A 69 -17.31 -38.46 6.57
C LEU A 69 -18.62 -39.27 6.49
N ILE A 70 -19.48 -39.00 5.49
CA ILE A 70 -20.73 -39.74 5.28
C ILE A 70 -20.46 -41.24 5.04
N VAL A 71 -19.46 -41.56 4.19
CA VAL A 71 -19.09 -42.96 3.91
C VAL A 71 -18.58 -43.68 5.17
N VAL A 72 -17.87 -42.97 6.04
CA VAL A 72 -17.37 -43.50 7.31
C VAL A 72 -18.51 -43.69 8.32
N GLU A 73 -19.45 -42.75 8.41
CA GLU A 73 -20.61 -42.83 9.30
C GLU A 73 -21.57 -43.98 8.91
N GLU A 74 -21.79 -44.20 7.62
CA GLU A 74 -22.68 -45.24 7.08
C GLU A 74 -21.92 -46.47 6.58
N PHE A 75 -20.74 -46.75 7.17
CA PHE A 75 -19.85 -47.76 6.62
C PHE A 75 -20.48 -49.16 6.57
N GLN A 76 -20.43 -49.76 5.38
CA GLN A 76 -20.79 -51.16 5.13
C GLN A 76 -19.63 -51.88 4.43
N THR A 77 -19.50 -53.20 4.59
CA THR A 77 -18.42 -53.97 3.94
C THR A 77 -18.23 -53.69 2.44
N PRO A 78 -19.30 -53.54 1.62
CA PRO A 78 -19.14 -53.20 0.20
C PRO A 78 -18.58 -51.79 -0.07
N SER A 79 -18.66 -50.87 0.89
CA SER A 79 -18.19 -49.48 0.76
C SER A 79 -16.68 -49.31 0.97
N GLN A 80 -15.95 -50.38 1.31
CA GLN A 80 -14.52 -50.32 1.59
C GLN A 80 -13.70 -49.76 0.41
N GLN A 81 -13.96 -50.23 -0.81
CA GLN A 81 -13.25 -49.72 -1.99
C GLN A 81 -13.54 -48.24 -2.23
N LEU A 82 -14.81 -47.85 -2.07
CA LEU A 82 -15.22 -46.45 -2.19
C LEU A 82 -14.47 -45.57 -1.18
N LEU A 83 -14.32 -46.01 0.07
CA LEU A 83 -13.55 -45.29 1.09
C LEU A 83 -12.08 -45.14 0.69
N PHE A 84 -11.44 -46.18 0.16
CA PHE A 84 -10.06 -46.07 -0.34
C PHE A 84 -9.93 -45.09 -1.51
N ASP A 85 -10.88 -45.11 -2.45
CA ASP A 85 -10.90 -44.15 -3.57
C ASP A 85 -11.05 -42.71 -3.06
N LYS A 86 -11.88 -42.50 -2.03
CA LYS A 86 -12.04 -41.20 -1.34
C LYS A 86 -10.76 -40.73 -0.67
N LEU A 87 -10.10 -41.60 0.08
CA LEU A 87 -8.82 -41.29 0.75
C LEU A 87 -7.73 -40.96 -0.26
N ASN A 88 -7.60 -41.72 -1.34
CA ASN A 88 -6.67 -41.44 -2.42
C ASN A 88 -6.96 -40.08 -3.08
N LYS A 89 -8.25 -39.75 -3.27
CA LYS A 89 -8.63 -38.43 -3.79
C LYS A 89 -8.24 -37.30 -2.83
N ILE A 90 -8.43 -37.46 -1.52
CA ILE A 90 -7.98 -36.49 -0.51
C ILE A 90 -6.47 -36.28 -0.59
N ILE A 91 -5.67 -37.35 -0.68
CA ILE A 91 -4.21 -37.27 -0.83
C ILE A 91 -3.84 -36.47 -2.08
N ASN A 92 -4.44 -36.80 -3.23
CA ASN A 92 -4.21 -36.07 -4.48
C ASN A 92 -4.59 -34.58 -4.37
N LEU A 93 -5.63 -34.24 -3.60
CA LEU A 93 -6.02 -32.84 -3.38
C LEU A 93 -5.01 -32.10 -2.51
N TYR A 94 -4.44 -32.73 -1.47
CA TYR A 94 -3.33 -32.15 -0.71
C TYR A 94 -2.10 -31.91 -1.58
N GLU A 95 -1.74 -32.85 -2.47
CA GLU A 95 -0.62 -32.68 -3.41
C GLU A 95 -0.87 -31.51 -4.40
N LYS A 96 -2.11 -31.34 -4.86
CA LYS A 96 -2.50 -30.20 -5.71
C LYS A 96 -2.40 -28.86 -4.96
N ILE A 97 -2.82 -28.80 -3.69
CA ILE A 97 -2.67 -27.60 -2.86
C ILE A 97 -1.19 -27.23 -2.73
N GLU A 98 -0.33 -28.20 -2.41
CA GLU A 98 1.11 -27.97 -2.29
C GLU A 98 1.73 -27.51 -3.61
N SER A 99 1.31 -28.09 -4.74
CA SER A 99 1.74 -27.68 -6.08
C SER A 99 1.34 -26.23 -6.40
N ASN A 100 0.19 -25.79 -5.89
CA ASN A 100 -0.36 -24.45 -6.07
C ASN A 100 0.11 -23.43 -5.01
N ARG A 101 0.98 -23.81 -4.05
CA ARG A 101 1.43 -22.92 -2.97
C ARG A 101 2.05 -21.61 -3.47
N HIS A 102 2.69 -21.66 -4.64
CA HIS A 102 3.40 -20.53 -5.24
C HIS A 102 2.48 -19.37 -5.62
N ILE A 103 1.18 -19.64 -5.82
CA ILE A 103 0.15 -18.67 -6.16
C ILE A 103 -0.01 -17.59 -5.05
N VAL A 104 0.37 -17.90 -3.81
CA VAL A 104 0.21 -16.99 -2.65
C VAL A 104 1.55 -16.55 -2.04
N ASN A 105 2.68 -16.80 -2.71
CA ASN A 105 4.00 -16.47 -2.16
C ASN A 105 4.18 -14.97 -1.85
N ASP A 106 3.57 -14.10 -2.65
CA ASP A 106 3.69 -12.64 -2.51
C ASP A 106 2.63 -12.04 -1.55
N VAL A 107 1.90 -12.90 -0.81
CA VAL A 107 0.85 -12.48 0.12
C VAL A 107 1.34 -12.61 1.56
N GLU A 108 1.61 -11.48 2.20
CA GLU A 108 1.90 -11.42 3.64
C GLU A 108 0.60 -11.32 4.45
N ILE A 109 0.42 -12.22 5.42
CA ILE A 109 -0.76 -12.27 6.28
C ILE A 109 -0.34 -11.84 7.70
N PRO A 110 -0.86 -10.72 8.24
CA PRO A 110 -0.63 -10.34 9.62
C PRO A 110 -1.06 -11.45 10.60
N LEU A 111 -0.23 -11.74 11.60
CA LEU A 111 -0.50 -12.82 12.55
C LEU A 111 -1.83 -12.67 13.30
N GLU A 112 -2.28 -11.43 13.52
CA GLU A 112 -3.57 -11.15 14.17
C GLU A 112 -4.77 -11.71 13.39
N ILE A 113 -4.66 -11.86 12.06
CA ILE A 113 -5.73 -12.46 11.25
C ILE A 113 -5.97 -13.93 11.67
N PHE A 114 -4.93 -14.68 12.04
CA PHE A 114 -5.11 -16.05 12.52
C PHE A 114 -5.93 -16.09 13.81
N ARG A 115 -5.70 -15.15 14.73
CA ARG A 115 -6.52 -15.03 15.95
C ARG A 115 -7.98 -14.71 15.62
N VAL A 116 -8.25 -13.90 14.59
CA VAL A 116 -9.62 -13.60 14.14
C VAL A 116 -10.30 -14.86 13.59
N ILE A 117 -9.57 -15.66 12.80
CA ILE A 117 -10.04 -16.94 12.25
C ILE A 117 -10.32 -17.96 13.37
N ASP A 118 -9.40 -18.12 14.32
CA ASP A 118 -9.54 -19.04 15.45
C ASP A 118 -10.76 -18.69 16.33
N GLN A 119 -11.08 -17.40 16.42
CA GLN A 119 -12.28 -16.89 17.11
C GLN A 119 -13.55 -16.94 16.25
N SER A 120 -13.50 -17.58 15.07
CA SER A 120 -14.59 -17.66 14.09
C SER A 120 -15.22 -16.31 13.70
N LYS A 121 -14.43 -15.23 13.76
CA LYS A 121 -14.83 -13.88 13.36
C LYS A 121 -14.54 -13.67 11.88
N ASN A 122 -15.32 -12.79 11.24
CA ASN A 122 -15.05 -12.39 9.87
C ASN A 122 -13.74 -11.56 9.80
N PRO A 123 -12.70 -12.00 9.07
CA PRO A 123 -11.45 -11.26 8.90
C PRO A 123 -11.63 -9.88 8.24
N ASP A 124 -12.70 -9.65 7.48
CA ASP A 124 -12.99 -8.32 6.91
C ASP A 124 -13.22 -7.26 8.01
N LEU A 125 -13.68 -7.67 9.19
CA LEU A 125 -13.85 -6.76 10.33
C LEU A 125 -12.49 -6.26 10.85
N TYR A 126 -11.47 -7.12 10.84
CA TYR A 126 -10.11 -6.72 11.20
C TYR A 126 -9.54 -5.71 10.19
N VAL A 127 -9.75 -5.95 8.89
CA VAL A 127 -9.33 -5.02 7.83
C VAL A 127 -10.02 -3.66 8.02
N LYS A 128 -11.34 -3.67 8.27
CA LYS A 128 -12.13 -2.46 8.53
C LYS A 128 -11.63 -1.70 9.76
N GLU A 129 -11.41 -2.39 10.87
CA GLU A 129 -10.90 -1.79 12.10
C GLU A 129 -9.50 -1.20 11.92
N THR A 130 -8.61 -1.92 11.24
CA THR A 130 -7.25 -1.46 10.92
C THR A 130 -7.28 -0.19 10.08
N LEU A 131 -8.14 -0.13 9.06
CA LEU A 131 -8.32 1.07 8.25
C LEU A 131 -8.84 2.26 9.07
N GLN A 132 -9.83 2.04 9.94
CA GLN A 132 -10.35 3.07 10.84
C GLN A 132 -9.30 3.59 11.82
N ASN A 133 -8.50 2.68 12.39
CA ASN A 133 -7.39 3.03 13.28
C ASN A 133 -6.32 3.84 12.55
N CYS A 134 -6.00 3.47 11.29
CA CYS A 134 -5.06 4.21 10.44
C CYS A 134 -5.57 5.64 10.16
N LEU A 135 -6.86 5.79 9.82
CA LEU A 135 -7.48 7.11 9.62
C LEU A 135 -7.43 7.95 10.91
N SER A 136 -7.81 7.38 12.06
CA SER A 136 -7.74 8.09 13.35
C SER A 136 -6.32 8.48 13.73
N ALA A 137 -5.34 7.61 13.49
CA ALA A 137 -3.92 7.90 13.74
C ALA A 137 -3.41 9.03 12.82
N ASN A 138 -3.84 9.06 11.56
CA ASN A 138 -3.52 10.12 10.61
C ASN A 138 -4.11 11.47 11.06
N GLU A 139 -5.39 11.50 11.43
CA GLU A 139 -6.05 12.71 11.98
C GLU A 139 -5.36 13.23 13.24
N LYS A 140 -5.05 12.33 14.19
CA LYS A 140 -4.29 12.69 15.40
C LYS A 140 -2.92 13.26 15.07
N THR A 141 -2.23 12.68 14.09
CA THR A 141 -0.90 13.15 13.65
C THR A 141 -1.01 14.52 13.00
N LYS A 142 -2.01 14.75 12.14
CA LYS A 142 -2.31 16.06 11.56
C LYS A 142 -2.59 17.11 12.65
N GLY A 143 -3.40 16.78 13.65
CA GLY A 143 -3.67 17.67 14.79
C GLY A 143 -2.43 17.99 15.64
N LYS A 144 -1.53 17.01 15.84
CA LYS A 144 -0.22 17.24 16.47
C LYS A 144 0.66 18.18 15.65
N ILE A 145 0.75 17.97 14.33
CA ILE A 145 1.51 18.85 13.42
C ILE A 145 0.96 20.27 13.46
N GLU A 146 -0.37 20.43 13.43
CA GLU A 146 -1.02 21.74 13.54
C GLU A 146 -0.75 22.41 14.89
N SER A 147 -0.81 21.65 15.99
CA SER A 147 -0.49 22.16 17.33
C SER A 147 0.97 22.63 17.44
N ILE A 148 1.92 21.86 16.88
CA ILE A 148 3.34 22.24 16.83
C ILE A 148 3.54 23.50 15.96
N LYS A 149 2.85 23.60 14.82
CA LYS A 149 2.89 24.80 13.96
C LYS A 149 2.35 26.04 14.67
N ASN A 150 1.25 25.91 15.40
CA ASN A 150 0.67 27.01 16.18
C ASN A 150 1.59 27.40 17.35
N PHE A 151 2.13 26.44 18.09
CA PHE A 151 3.10 26.69 19.14
C PHE A 151 4.36 27.41 18.61
N LYS A 152 4.89 26.99 17.45
CA LYS A 152 6.00 27.67 16.80
C LYS A 152 5.66 29.13 16.49
N LYS A 153 4.47 29.42 15.94
CA LYS A 153 4.02 30.79 15.65
C LYS A 153 3.91 31.67 16.90
N GLU A 154 3.32 31.14 17.99
CA GLU A 154 3.20 31.88 19.25
C GLU A 154 4.58 32.17 19.87
N LEU A 155 5.46 31.15 19.91
CA LEU A 155 6.83 31.31 20.39
C LEU A 155 7.60 32.34 19.56
N GLU A 156 7.46 32.28 18.23
CA GLU A 156 8.01 33.27 17.29
C GLU A 156 7.49 34.68 17.56
N SER A 157 6.21 34.84 17.90
CA SER A 157 5.62 36.14 18.27
C SER A 157 6.23 36.70 19.55
N HIS A 158 6.26 35.90 20.63
CA HIS A 158 6.82 36.32 21.92
C HIS A 158 8.31 36.68 21.87
N ILE A 159 9.11 35.90 21.12
CA ILE A 159 10.52 36.19 20.92
C ILE A 159 10.69 37.47 20.10
N SER A 160 9.87 37.69 19.07
CA SER A 160 9.94 38.91 18.25
C SER A 160 9.61 40.19 19.04
N GLU A 161 8.70 40.09 20.01
CA GLU A 161 8.32 41.21 20.90
C GLU A 161 9.39 41.50 21.96
N SER A 162 9.99 40.45 22.53
CA SER A 162 10.95 40.57 23.64
C SER A 162 12.39 40.86 23.18
N PHE A 163 12.78 40.37 22.00
CA PHE A 163 14.16 40.37 21.49
C PHE A 163 14.20 40.68 19.98
N ALA A 164 13.71 41.85 19.58
CA ALA A 164 13.50 42.18 18.16
C ALA A 164 14.78 42.11 17.31
N SER A 165 15.93 42.54 17.85
CA SER A 165 17.21 42.56 17.12
C SER A 165 17.74 41.15 16.90
N GLU A 166 17.80 40.36 17.98
CA GLU A 166 18.29 38.99 17.98
C GLU A 166 17.38 38.07 17.15
N TYR A 167 16.07 38.29 17.21
CA TYR A 167 15.12 37.54 16.41
C TYR A 167 15.24 37.80 14.91
N ALA A 168 15.53 39.04 14.51
CA ALA A 168 15.79 39.38 13.11
C ALA A 168 17.04 38.66 12.59
N GLU A 169 18.11 38.61 13.39
CA GLU A 169 19.31 37.82 13.08
C GLU A 169 18.99 36.32 12.95
N TYR A 170 18.23 35.76 13.90
CA TYR A 170 17.78 34.36 13.85
C TYR A 170 16.98 34.03 12.58
N LYS A 171 15.99 34.87 12.19
CA LYS A 171 15.19 34.64 10.97
C LYS A 171 16.04 34.61 9.70
N LEU A 172 17.07 35.46 9.62
CA LEU A 172 17.99 35.47 8.48
C LEU A 172 18.80 34.16 8.40
N LEU A 173 19.16 33.57 9.54
CA LEU A 173 19.88 32.30 9.61
C LEU A 173 18.97 31.12 9.24
N THR A 174 17.71 31.10 9.68
CA THR A 174 16.77 30.01 9.36
C THR A 174 16.36 29.98 7.89
N GLN A 175 16.11 31.15 7.27
CA GLN A 175 15.77 31.23 5.84
C GLN A 175 16.91 30.73 4.94
N LYS A 176 18.17 30.99 5.33
CA LYS A 176 19.35 30.46 4.64
C LYS A 176 19.42 28.94 4.69
N LYS A 177 19.01 28.32 5.80
CA LYS A 177 18.98 26.86 5.93
C LYS A 177 17.86 26.23 5.10
N GLU A 178 16.63 26.79 5.14
CA GLU A 178 15.51 26.27 4.35
C GLU A 178 15.80 26.32 2.83
N THR A 179 16.54 27.33 2.37
CA THR A 179 16.97 27.45 0.96
C THR A 179 18.08 26.45 0.59
N GLN A 180 18.87 26.00 1.56
CA GLN A 180 19.94 25.00 1.36
C GLN A 180 19.43 23.55 1.50
N GLU A 181 18.39 23.32 2.30
CA GLU A 181 17.77 21.99 2.47
C GLU A 181 16.78 21.66 1.34
N GLN A 182 16.10 22.65 0.75
CA GLN A 182 15.25 22.45 -0.43
C GLN A 182 16.04 22.03 -1.69
N GLN A 183 17.37 22.17 -1.71
CA GLN A 183 18.22 21.63 -2.78
C GLN A 183 18.58 20.14 -2.59
N ASN A 184 18.30 19.55 -1.42
CA ASN A 184 18.59 18.14 -1.12
C ASN A 184 17.32 17.27 -1.00
N ASP A 185 16.15 17.83 -0.69
CA ASP A 185 14.90 17.07 -0.52
C ASP A 185 14.08 16.85 -1.81
N ASP A 186 14.41 17.54 -2.92
CA ASP A 186 13.81 17.30 -4.24
C ASP A 186 14.28 15.99 -4.90
N GLN A 187 15.13 15.19 -4.23
CA GLN A 187 15.56 13.86 -4.66
C GLN A 187 14.89 12.68 -3.91
N ILE A 188 13.94 12.92 -2.99
CA ILE A 188 13.26 11.85 -2.23
C ILE A 188 11.75 11.78 -2.51
N LYS A 189 11.25 12.59 -3.46
CA LYS A 189 9.87 12.46 -3.96
C LYS A 189 9.93 11.93 -5.39
N VAL A 190 9.22 10.82 -5.60
CA VAL A 190 8.96 10.15 -6.90
C VAL A 190 10.06 9.16 -7.31
N ASP A 191 9.91 7.88 -6.94
CA ASP A 191 10.29 6.73 -7.78
C ASP A 191 9.68 5.42 -7.22
N ASP A 192 8.35 5.35 -7.11
CA ASP A 192 7.60 4.07 -6.98
C ASP A 192 7.15 3.56 -8.36
N SER A 193 7.90 3.86 -9.43
CA SER A 193 7.59 3.38 -10.78
C SER A 193 8.88 3.20 -11.59
N ASN A 194 9.08 1.98 -12.10
CA ASN A 194 10.20 1.52 -12.96
C ASN A 194 11.52 1.13 -12.28
N ASN A 195 11.59 -0.09 -11.75
CA ASN A 195 12.83 -0.88 -11.82
C ASN A 195 12.57 -2.19 -12.57
N ASN A 196 12.67 -2.12 -13.89
CA ASN A 196 12.66 -3.26 -14.79
C ASN A 196 13.76 -3.06 -15.84
N ASN A 197 14.99 -3.46 -15.52
CA ASN A 197 15.85 -4.30 -16.39
C ASN A 197 17.30 -4.35 -15.91
N ASN A 198 17.74 -5.60 -15.69
CA ASN A 198 19.02 -6.16 -16.16
C ASN A 198 20.25 -5.24 -16.18
N ASN A 199 21.18 -5.49 -15.25
CA ASN A 199 22.52 -5.88 -15.71
C ASN A 199 23.32 -6.67 -14.65
N ASN A 200 23.71 -7.88 -15.06
CA ASN A 200 24.82 -8.65 -14.51
C ASN A 200 26.08 -7.78 -14.39
N ASN A 201 26.72 -7.78 -13.23
CA ASN A 201 28.15 -8.12 -13.17
C ASN A 201 28.63 -8.39 -11.75
N ASN A 202 29.32 -9.53 -11.63
CA ASN A 202 30.11 -10.00 -10.49
C ASN A 202 30.97 -8.90 -9.87
N ASN A 203 31.04 -8.87 -8.54
CA ASN A 203 32.33 -8.83 -7.86
C ASN A 203 32.23 -9.43 -6.44
N ASN A 204 33.03 -10.47 -6.28
CA ASN A 204 33.28 -11.28 -5.11
C ASN A 204 34.21 -10.51 -4.16
N TYR A 205 33.80 -10.24 -2.92
CA TYR A 205 34.72 -9.92 -1.82
C TYR A 205 34.38 -10.77 -0.61
N ASN A 206 35.11 -11.88 -0.54
CA ASN A 206 35.28 -12.73 0.62
C ASN A 206 36.53 -12.21 1.35
N ASN A 207 36.43 -11.74 2.59
CA ASN A 207 37.57 -11.83 3.51
C ASN A 207 37.14 -11.77 4.98
N ASN A 208 37.46 -12.87 5.67
CA ASN A 208 37.46 -13.04 7.13
C ASN A 208 38.27 -11.96 7.83
N ASN A 209 37.85 -11.54 9.03
CA ASN A 209 38.83 -11.41 10.11
C ASN A 209 38.24 -11.64 11.52
N ASN A 210 39.02 -12.40 12.27
CA ASN A 210 38.83 -12.98 13.59
C ASN A 210 38.85 -11.96 14.75
N ASN A 211 38.20 -12.39 15.84
CA ASN A 211 38.58 -12.31 17.27
C ASN A 211 38.91 -10.96 17.95
N ASN A 212 38.12 -10.64 18.97
CA ASN A 212 38.59 -10.41 20.36
C ASN A 212 37.37 -10.38 21.30
N ASN A 213 37.19 -11.38 22.18
CA ASN A 213 37.63 -11.45 23.59
C ASN A 213 36.84 -10.55 24.56
N ASN A 214 36.15 -11.21 25.52
CA ASN A 214 36.05 -10.90 26.97
C ASN A 214 34.78 -11.59 27.53
N ASN A 215 34.84 -12.80 28.09
CA ASN A 215 35.27 -13.15 29.45
C ASN A 215 34.32 -12.63 30.55
N ILE A 216 33.35 -13.45 31.00
CA ILE A 216 32.83 -13.46 32.38
C ILE A 216 32.52 -14.92 32.78
N ASN A 217 33.25 -15.37 33.81
CA ASN A 217 33.19 -16.68 34.45
C ASN A 217 31.96 -16.85 35.37
N ASN A 218 31.47 -18.09 35.38
CA ASN A 218 30.93 -18.91 36.48
C ASN A 218 30.44 -18.24 37.78
N ASN A 219 29.18 -18.54 38.09
CA ASN A 219 28.78 -19.16 39.35
C ASN A 219 27.72 -20.23 39.05
#